data_AF-A0A1F6V9Q3-F1
#
_entry.id   AF-A0A1F6V9Q3-F1
#
_cell.length_a   1.000
_cell.length_b   1.000
_cell.length_c   1.000
_cell.angle_alpha   90.00
_cell.angle_beta   90.00
_cell.angle_gamma   90.00
#
_symmetry.space_group_name_H-M   'P 1'
#
loop_
_entity.id
_entity.type
_entity.pdbx_description
1 polymer ?
#
loop_
_entity_poly.entity_id
_entity_poly.type
_entity_poly.pdbx_seq_one_letter_code
_entity_poly.pdbx_strand_id
1 'polypeptide(L)'
;MSQAVINFKIDSKLKSEAKEVLDEMGLNFSVAINAYLKKLIIEKRIEFTVPEIPNARLRRSIRNAEKLIKSGKYTVYKTHEDFEKALLS
;
A
#
# COMPACT_ATOMS: atom_id res chain seq x y z
N MET A 1 -22.78 -17.90 -18.85
CA MET A 1 -21.60 -17.00 -18.84
C MET A 1 -20.48 -17.70 -19.57
N SER A 2 -19.90 -17.10 -20.59
CA SER A 2 -18.72 -17.63 -21.29
C SER A 2 -17.52 -17.63 -20.35
N GLN A 3 -16.84 -18.77 -20.20
CA GLN A 3 -15.57 -18.85 -19.47
C GLN A 3 -14.42 -18.62 -20.45
N ALA A 4 -13.47 -17.77 -20.06
CA ALA A 4 -12.23 -17.53 -20.79
C ALA A 4 -11.04 -18.11 -20.02
N VAL A 5 -10.08 -18.69 -20.75
CA VAL A 5 -8.85 -19.25 -20.17
C VAL A 5 -7.71 -18.25 -20.38
N ILE A 6 -6.98 -17.95 -19.32
CA ILE A 6 -5.78 -17.10 -19.34
C ILE A 6 -4.56 -17.99 -19.09
N ASN A 7 -3.65 -18.03 -20.07
CA ASN A 7 -2.35 -18.70 -19.95
C ASN A 7 -1.24 -17.65 -19.85
N PHE A 8 -0.40 -17.75 -18.82
CA PHE A 8 0.76 -16.87 -18.66
C PHE A 8 1.99 -17.66 -18.20
N LYS A 9 3.17 -17.18 -18.56
CA LYS A 9 4.44 -17.75 -18.12
C LYS A 9 4.81 -17.16 -16.76
N ILE A 10 5.24 -18.01 -15.85
CA ILE A 10 5.70 -17.64 -14.51
C ILE A 10 6.88 -18.53 -14.15
N ASP A 11 7.79 -18.01 -13.33
CA ASP A 11 8.85 -18.82 -12.76
C ASP A 11 8.28 -19.96 -11.90
N SER A 12 8.91 -21.13 -11.98
CA SER A 12 8.43 -22.34 -11.30
C SER A 12 8.48 -22.23 -9.78
N LYS A 13 9.51 -21.57 -9.24
CA LYS A 13 9.67 -21.35 -7.81
C LYS A 13 8.65 -20.35 -7.31
N LEU A 14 8.48 -19.23 -8.02
CA LEU A 14 7.47 -18.22 -7.71
C LEU A 14 6.05 -18.81 -7.68
N LYS A 15 5.72 -19.71 -8.63
CA LYS A 15 4.44 -20.42 -8.65
C LYS A 15 4.23 -21.30 -7.42
N SER A 16 5.26 -22.00 -6.96
CA SER A 16 5.18 -22.87 -5.79
C SER A 16 4.98 -22.06 -4.51
N GLU A 17 5.81 -21.02 -4.31
CA GLU A 17 5.73 -20.14 -3.14
C GLU A 17 4.36 -19.44 -3.07
N ALA A 18 3.86 -18.91 -4.19
CA ALA A 18 2.54 -18.30 -4.24
C ALA A 18 1.42 -19.30 -3.95
N LYS A 19 1.57 -20.58 -4.34
CA LYS A 19 0.59 -21.62 -4.05
C LYS A 19 0.52 -21.91 -2.56
N GLU A 20 1.67 -22.06 -1.90
CA GLU A 20 1.73 -22.31 -0.45
C GLU A 20 1.03 -21.21 0.34
N VAL A 21 1.31 -19.94 0.02
CA VAL A 21 0.65 -18.79 0.65
C VAL A 21 -0.87 -18.80 0.42
N LEU A 22 -1.32 -19.10 -0.79
CA LEU A 22 -2.76 -19.16 -1.08
C LEU A 22 -3.43 -20.33 -0.35
N ASP A 23 -2.77 -21.49 -0.27
CA ASP A 23 -3.29 -22.68 0.42
C ASP A 23 -3.40 -22.42 1.94
N GLU A 24 -2.43 -21.72 2.54
CA GLU A 24 -2.51 -21.25 3.95
C GLU A 24 -3.70 -20.31 4.19
N MET A 25 -4.09 -19.52 3.18
CA MET A 25 -5.26 -18.65 3.22
C MET A 25 -6.57 -19.37 2.86
N GLY A 26 -6.52 -20.65 2.48
CA GLY A 26 -7.69 -21.42 2.01
C GLY A 26 -8.19 -20.97 0.64
N LEU A 27 -7.32 -20.39 -0.20
CA LEU A 27 -7.63 -19.85 -1.51
C LEU A 27 -6.92 -20.63 -2.61
N ASN A 28 -7.49 -20.61 -3.82
CA ASN A 28 -6.80 -21.08 -5.01
C ASN A 28 -6.46 -19.90 -5.94
N PHE A 29 -5.60 -20.13 -6.94
CA PHE A 29 -5.21 -19.11 -7.92
C PHE A 29 -6.41 -18.49 -8.63
N SER A 30 -7.42 -19.28 -9.00
CA SER A 30 -8.60 -18.76 -9.69
C SER A 30 -9.35 -17.74 -8.84
N VAL A 31 -9.49 -17.99 -7.53
CA VAL A 31 -10.13 -17.05 -6.61
C VAL A 31 -9.27 -15.79 -6.45
N ALA A 32 -7.97 -15.96 -6.20
CA ALA A 32 -7.05 -14.84 -5.98
C ALA A 32 -6.93 -13.92 -7.20
N ILE A 33 -6.73 -14.48 -8.40
CA ILE A 33 -6.58 -13.72 -9.64
C ILE A 33 -7.90 -13.04 -10.01
N ASN A 34 -9.05 -13.71 -9.87
CA ASN A 34 -10.34 -13.06 -10.14
C ASN A 34 -10.62 -11.91 -9.17
N ALA A 35 -10.27 -12.05 -7.89
CA ALA A 35 -10.40 -10.96 -6.91
C ALA A 35 -9.50 -9.78 -7.28
N TYR A 36 -8.25 -10.04 -7.66
CA TYR A 36 -7.32 -9.01 -8.09
C TYR A 36 -7.80 -8.27 -9.36
N LEU A 37 -8.29 -8.99 -10.37
CA LEU A 37 -8.83 -8.39 -11.59
C LEU A 37 -10.06 -7.52 -11.31
N LYS A 38 -10.94 -7.94 -10.40
CA LYS A 38 -12.06 -7.09 -9.94
C LYS A 38 -11.58 -5.82 -9.27
N LYS A 39 -10.56 -5.92 -8.39
CA LYS A 39 -9.94 -4.75 -7.75
C LYS A 39 -9.34 -3.80 -8.80
N LEU A 40 -8.62 -4.34 -9.79
CA LEU A 40 -8.06 -3.57 -10.91
C LEU A 40 -9.14 -2.82 -11.69
N ILE A 41 -10.29 -3.44 -11.96
CA ILE A 41 -11.41 -2.79 -12.67
C ILE A 41 -11.98 -1.60 -11.87
N ILE A 42 -12.14 -1.78 -10.55
CA ILE A 42 -12.70 -0.76 -9.67
C ILE A 42 -11.73 0.41 -9.49
N GLU A 43 -10.47 0.11 -9.18
CA GLU A 43 -9.49 1.14 -8.83
C GLU A 43 -8.79 1.74 -10.04
N LYS A 44 -8.86 1.08 -11.21
CA LYS A 44 -8.19 1.48 -12.45
C LYS A 44 -6.70 1.77 -12.28
N ARG A 45 -6.05 1.07 -11.34
CA ARG A 45 -4.61 1.16 -11.07
C ARG A 45 -4.04 -0.22 -10.76
N ILE A 46 -2.73 -0.36 -10.98
CA ILE A 46 -1.94 -1.52 -10.58
C ILE A 46 -1.08 -1.08 -9.39
N GLU A 47 -1.18 -1.78 -8.27
CA GLU A 47 -0.39 -1.52 -7.07
C GLU A 47 0.80 -2.47 -7.01
N PHE A 48 2.01 -1.90 -6.94
CA PHE A 48 3.22 -2.64 -6.55
C PHE A 48 3.67 -2.09 -5.21
N THR A 49 3.49 -2.88 -4.16
CA THR A 49 3.97 -2.51 -2.82
C THR A 49 5.35 -3.10 -2.62
N VAL A 50 6.25 -2.25 -2.11
CA VAL A 50 7.48 -2.69 -1.45
C VAL A 50 7.24 -2.58 0.06
N PRO A 51 7.95 -3.36 0.89
CA PRO A 51 7.90 -3.16 2.34
C PRO A 51 8.12 -1.68 2.65
N GLU A 52 7.21 -1.07 3.40
CA GLU A 52 7.26 0.35 3.76
C GLU A 52 8.35 0.61 4.79
N ILE A 53 9.62 0.44 4.38
CA ILE A 53 10.78 0.74 5.21
C ILE A 53 11.03 2.25 5.09
N PRO A 54 10.84 3.05 6.15
CA PRO A 54 10.98 4.49 6.05
C PRO A 54 12.39 4.84 5.59
N ASN A 55 12.53 5.67 4.55
CA ASN A 55 13.84 6.15 4.11
C ASN A 55 14.46 7.10 5.15
N ALA A 56 15.75 7.44 4.99
CA ALA A 56 16.46 8.27 5.96
C ALA A 56 15.78 9.63 6.22
N ARG A 57 15.21 10.25 5.17
CA ARG A 57 14.45 11.50 5.27
C ARG A 57 13.20 11.31 6.13
N LEU A 58 12.38 10.29 5.83
CA LEU A 58 11.15 10.00 6.56
C LEU A 58 11.42 9.67 8.03
N ARG A 59 12.44 8.83 8.32
CA ARG A 59 12.87 8.56 9.71
C ARG A 59 13.27 9.83 10.45
N ARG A 60 13.95 10.76 9.79
CA ARG A 60 14.35 12.05 10.39
C ARG A 60 13.12 12.90 10.69
N SER A 61 12.18 12.98 9.76
CA SER A 61 10.93 13.74 9.94
C SER A 61 10.11 13.19 11.11
N ILE A 62 9.96 11.86 11.22
CA ILE A 62 9.28 11.21 12.35
C ILE A 62 9.94 11.59 13.68
N ARG A 63 11.27 11.45 13.79
CA ARG A 63 12.00 11.82 15.02
C ARG A 63 11.86 13.30 15.37
N ASN A 64 11.86 14.19 14.38
CA ASN A 64 11.69 15.62 14.61
C ASN A 64 10.28 15.93 15.11
N ALA A 65 9.25 15.30 14.52
CA ALA A 65 7.87 15.43 14.96
C ALA A 65 7.70 14.96 16.42
N GLU A 66 8.26 13.79 16.78
CA GLU A 66 8.23 13.28 18.15
C GLU A 66 8.88 14.25 19.15
N LYS A 67 10.01 14.87 18.78
CA LYS A 67 10.68 15.87 19.62
C LYS A 67 9.82 17.12 19.80
N LEU A 68 9.19 17.61 18.73
CA LEU A 68 8.31 18.78 18.78
C LEU A 68 7.14 18.53 19.73
N ILE A 69 6.48 17.37 19.61
CA ILE A 69 5.38 16.95 20.49
C ILE A 69 5.85 16.91 21.95
N LYS A 70 6.97 16.23 22.25
CA LYS A 70 7.52 16.13 23.60
C LYS A 70 7.89 17.49 24.20
N SER A 71 8.37 18.41 23.36
CA SER A 71 8.77 19.75 23.80
C SER A 71 7.61 20.73 23.94
N GLY A 72 6.39 20.38 23.51
CA GLY A 72 5.24 21.28 23.47
C GLY A 72 5.35 22.40 22.42
N LYS A 73 6.42 22.44 21.62
CA LYS A 73 6.69 23.48 20.60
C LYS A 73 6.02 23.15 19.26
N TYR A 74 4.76 22.74 19.29
CA TYR A 74 3.98 22.45 18.09
C TYR A 74 2.97 23.57 17.85
N THR A 75 2.73 23.88 16.58
CA THR A 75 1.71 24.86 16.19
C THR A 75 0.36 24.16 16.08
N VAL A 76 -0.66 24.78 16.68
CA VAL A 76 -2.05 24.35 16.54
C VAL A 76 -2.78 25.38 15.72
N TYR A 77 -3.42 24.94 14.65
CA TYR A 77 -4.27 25.77 13.80
C TYR A 77 -5.73 25.48 14.16
N LYS A 78 -6.51 26.53 14.42
CA LYS A 78 -7.92 26.41 14.83
C LYS A 78 -8.87 26.41 13.63
N THR A 79 -8.44 26.98 12.51
CA THR A 79 -9.23 27.10 11.30
C THR A 79 -8.50 26.47 10.11
N HIS A 80 -9.25 26.07 9.09
CA HIS A 80 -8.70 25.56 7.84
C HIS A 80 -7.82 26.62 7.14
N GLU A 81 -8.28 27.87 7.10
CA GLU A 81 -7.58 28.99 6.45
C GLU A 81 -6.20 29.25 7.09
N ASP A 82 -6.10 29.17 8.42
CA ASP A 82 -4.82 29.37 9.12
C ASP A 82 -3.84 28.22 8.83
N PHE A 83 -4.35 26.99 8.71
CA PHE A 83 -3.54 25.83 8.38
C PHE A 83 -3.04 25.87 6.94
N GLU A 84 -3.93 26.22 6.01
CA GLU A 84 -3.59 26.34 4.58
C GLU A 84 -2.51 27.39 4.34
N LYS A 85 -2.63 28.58 4.95
CA LYS A 85 -1.61 29.64 4.88
C LYS A 85 -0.24 29.15 5.36
N ALA A 86 -0.19 28.33 6.41
CA ALA A 86 1.05 27.81 6.96
C ALA A 86 1.66 26.65 6.15
N LEU A 87 0.87 25.94 5.35
CA LEU A 87 1.36 24.88 4.45
C LEU A 87 1.95 25.45 3.16
N LEU A 88 1.43 26.59 2.71
CA LEU A 88 1.77 27.23 1.44
C LEU A 88 2.83 28.35 1.57
N SER A 89 3.18 28.74 2.80
CA SER A 89 4.27 29.67 3.13
C SER A 89 5.62 28.97 3.21
#